data_AF-A0A5J6IHA2-F1
#
_entry.id   AF-A0A5J6IHA2-F1
#
_cell.length_a   1.000
_cell.length_b   1.000
_cell.length_c   1.000
_cell.angle_alpha   90.00
_cell.angle_beta   90.00
_cell.angle_gamma   90.00
#
_symmetry.space_group_name_H-M   'P 1'
#
loop_
_entity.id
_entity.type
_entity.pdbx_description
1 polymer ?
#
loop_
_entity_poly.entity_id
_entity_poly.type
_entity_poly.pdbx_seq_one_letter_code
_entity_poly.pdbx_strand_id
1 'polypeptide(L)'
;MDASGPRVGDDMTVEVALSVMAGARVEYLVLCDGDDQSTGSVTLAELVAHRGSSTYTDRTRLRDVLDGPFVSHGRTPGVLALSG
;
A
#
# COMPACT_ATOMS: atom_id res chain seq x y z
N MET A 1 -5.59 21.36 8.34
CA MET A 1 -4.75 20.58 7.40
C MET A 1 -5.02 19.11 7.69
N ASP A 2 -5.43 18.35 6.68
CA ASP A 2 -5.73 16.92 6.80
C ASP A 2 -4.46 16.20 7.29
N ALA A 3 -4.54 15.59 8.49
CA ALA A 3 -3.43 14.90 9.15
C ALA A 3 -3.10 13.54 8.49
N SER A 4 -3.48 13.36 7.23
CA SER A 4 -3.07 12.22 6.43
C SER A 4 -1.64 12.46 6.01
N GLY A 5 -0.75 11.52 6.32
CA GLY A 5 0.67 11.59 5.95
C GLY A 5 0.88 11.74 4.44
N PRO A 6 2.15 11.79 3.98
CA PRO A 6 2.48 11.96 2.58
C PRO A 6 1.76 10.91 1.72
N ARG A 7 1.11 11.39 0.65
CA ARG A 7 0.41 10.56 -0.32
C ARG A 7 1.39 10.12 -1.40
N VAL A 8 1.41 8.82 -1.68
CA VAL A 8 2.30 8.23 -2.68
C VAL A 8 1.49 7.34 -3.63
N GLY A 9 1.92 7.28 -4.89
CA GLY A 9 1.32 6.39 -5.87
C GLY A 9 1.56 4.93 -5.51
N ASP A 10 0.57 4.08 -5.70
CA ASP A 10 0.63 2.64 -5.44
C ASP A 10 1.56 1.86 -6.40
N ASP A 11 1.96 2.49 -7.52
CA ASP A 11 2.98 2.01 -8.46
C ASP A 11 4.42 2.14 -7.91
N MET A 12 4.61 2.93 -6.85
CA MET A 12 5.91 3.19 -6.23
C MET A 12 6.51 1.90 -5.63
N THR A 13 7.83 1.76 -5.69
CA THR A 13 8.54 0.61 -5.09
C THR A 13 8.75 0.81 -3.59
N VAL A 14 8.92 -0.31 -2.88
CA VAL A 14 9.22 -0.32 -1.44
C VAL A 14 10.45 0.54 -1.10
N GLU A 15 11.51 0.50 -1.92
CA GLU A 15 12.75 1.24 -1.65
C GLU A 15 12.57 2.76 -1.77
N VAL A 16 11.78 3.21 -2.75
CA VAL A 16 11.44 4.62 -2.91
C VAL A 16 10.53 5.08 -1.76
N ALA A 17 9.56 4.26 -1.37
CA ALA A 17 8.69 4.55 -0.24
C ALA A 17 9.47 4.75 1.07
N LEU A 18 10.43 3.85 1.36
CA LEU A 18 11.32 3.98 2.52
C LEU A 18 12.13 5.28 2.48
N SER A 19 12.62 5.66 1.29
CA SER A 19 13.36 6.92 1.10
C SER A 19 12.47 8.14 1.36
N VAL A 20 11.21 8.10 0.90
CA VAL A 20 10.22 9.16 1.15
C VAL A 20 9.89 9.26 2.64
N MET A 21 9.66 8.13 3.32
CA MET A 21 9.41 8.10 4.76
C MET A 21 10.57 8.70 5.56
N ALA A 22 11.80 8.33 5.21
CA ALA A 22 13.00 8.89 5.82
C ALA A 22 13.14 10.40 5.56
N GLY A 23 12.85 10.85 4.34
CA GLY A 23 12.90 12.27 3.95
C GLY A 23 11.82 13.12 4.62
N ALA A 24 10.60 12.59 4.73
CA ALA A 24 9.45 13.28 5.32
C ALA A 24 9.36 13.11 6.85
N ARG A 25 10.18 12.23 7.44
CA ARG A 25 10.14 11.86 8.87
C ARG A 25 8.76 11.37 9.32
N VAL A 26 8.19 10.45 8.54
CA VAL A 26 6.88 9.85 8.82
C VAL A 26 7.00 8.33 8.92
N GLU A 27 6.09 7.74 9.70
CA GLU A 27 6.05 6.30 9.93
C GLU A 27 5.00 5.58 9.08
N TYR A 28 4.15 6.34 8.38
CA TYR A 28 3.14 5.81 7.46
C TYR A 28 3.00 6.68 6.21
N LEU A 29 2.59 6.04 5.12
CA LEU A 29 2.25 6.69 3.85
C LEU A 29 0.84 6.27 3.45
N VAL A 30 0.12 7.18 2.81
CA VAL A 30 -1.19 6.89 2.21
C VAL A 30 -0.97 6.56 0.75
N LEU A 31 -1.53 5.45 0.30
CA LEU A 31 -1.44 5.00 -1.09
C LEU A 31 -2.61 5.57 -1.87
N CYS A 32 -2.30 6.27 -2.96
CA CYS A 32 -3.28 6.69 -3.95
C CYS A 32 -3.07 5.87 -5.24
N ASP A 33 -4.17 5.42 -5.85
CA ASP A 33 -4.15 4.85 -7.20
C ASP A 33 -3.95 5.95 -8.26
N GLY A 34 -3.84 5.56 -9.53
CA GLY A 34 -3.79 6.48 -10.66
C GLY A 34 -4.96 7.48 -10.75
N ASP A 35 -6.07 7.22 -10.06
CA ASP A 35 -7.21 8.14 -9.94
C ASP A 35 -7.11 9.13 -8.75
N ASP A 36 -5.95 9.22 -8.07
CA ASP A 36 -5.74 9.98 -6.82
C ASP A 36 -6.58 9.47 -5.61
N GLN A 37 -7.33 8.39 -5.81
CA GLN A 37 -8.14 7.76 -4.79
C GLN A 37 -7.29 6.97 -3.82
N SER A 38 -7.49 7.18 -2.51
CA SER A 38 -6.76 6.45 -1.48
C SER A 38 -7.16 4.97 -1.49
N THR A 39 -6.23 4.09 -1.86
CA THR A 39 -6.43 2.63 -1.90
C THR A 39 -6.05 1.95 -0.60
N GLY A 40 -5.20 2.58 0.21
CA GLY A 40 -4.80 2.05 1.50
C GLY A 40 -3.75 2.91 2.18
N SER A 41 -3.19 2.38 3.26
CA SER A 41 -2.05 2.98 3.96
C SER A 41 -1.04 1.90 4.29
N VAL A 42 0.23 2.26 4.27
CA VAL A 42 1.35 1.37 4.53
C VAL A 42 2.25 1.98 5.58
N THR A 43 2.66 1.16 6.54
CA THR A 43 3.56 1.56 7.62
C THR A 43 5.01 1.15 7.36
N LEU A 44 5.94 1.85 8.01
CA LEU A 44 7.38 1.57 7.91
C LEU A 44 7.67 0.13 8.36
N ALA A 45 7.00 -0.32 9.42
CA ALA A 45 7.12 -1.67 9.95
C ALA A 45 6.70 -2.74 8.92
N GLU A 46 5.60 -2.54 8.21
CA GLU A 46 5.14 -3.46 7.17
C GLU A 46 6.13 -3.54 6.00
N LEU A 47 6.67 -2.40 5.56
CA LEU A 47 7.68 -2.37 4.49
C LEU A 47 8.97 -3.09 4.88
N VAL A 48 9.43 -2.87 6.11
CA VAL A 48 10.65 -3.53 6.63
C VAL A 48 10.43 -5.02 6.80
N ALA A 49 9.26 -5.44 7.32
CA ALA A 49 8.91 -6.85 7.44
C ALA A 49 8.81 -7.53 6.07
N HIS A 50 8.20 -6.87 5.09
CA HIS A 50 8.07 -7.40 3.73
C HIS A 50 9.42 -7.48 3.02
N ARG A 51 10.30 -6.48 3.17
CA ARG A 51 11.68 -6.50 2.64
C ARG A 51 12.53 -7.65 3.20
N GLY A 52 12.21 -8.10 4.41
CA GLY A 52 12.82 -9.28 5.02
C GLY A 52 12.28 -10.62 4.51
N SER A 53 11.22 -10.61 3.69
CA SER A 53 10.59 -11.83 3.15
C SER A 53 11.34 -12.34 1.92
N SER A 54 11.37 -13.66 1.73
CA SER A 54 11.95 -14.31 0.55
C SER A 54 11.15 -14.09 -0.74
N THR A 55 9.92 -13.62 -0.62
CA THR A 55 9.04 -13.24 -1.74
C THR A 55 9.33 -11.84 -2.26
N TYR A 56 10.13 -11.05 -1.54
CA TYR A 56 10.44 -9.69 -1.92
C TYR A 56 11.35 -9.65 -3.15
N THR A 57 10.99 -8.77 -4.08
CA THR A 57 11.85 -8.40 -5.19
C THR A 57 12.07 -6.89 -5.13
N ASP A 58 13.21 -6.43 -5.65
CA ASP A 58 13.47 -5.00 -5.84
C ASP A 58 12.37 -4.28 -6.65
N ARG A 59 11.65 -5.05 -7.49
CA ARG A 59 10.52 -4.58 -8.29
C ARG A 59 9.18 -4.60 -7.58
N THR A 60 9.12 -5.07 -6.33
CA THR A 60 7.89 -5.13 -5.56
C THR A 60 7.35 -3.72 -5.33
N ARG A 61 6.11 -3.51 -5.79
CA ARG A 61 5.37 -2.26 -5.70
C ARG A 61 4.54 -2.23 -4.43
N LEU A 62 4.19 -1.03 -3.94
CA LEU A 62 3.36 -0.88 -2.75
C LEU A 62 1.99 -1.53 -2.89
N ARG A 63 1.40 -1.53 -4.10
CA ARG A 63 0.18 -2.29 -4.40
C ARG A 63 0.31 -3.79 -4.18
N ASP A 64 1.48 -4.39 -4.45
CA ASP A 64 1.74 -5.82 -4.28
C ASP A 64 1.93 -6.18 -2.80
N VAL A 65 2.44 -5.23 -2.01
CA VAL A 65 2.51 -5.36 -0.54
C VAL A 65 1.11 -5.37 0.08
N LEU A 66 0.19 -4.54 -0.43
CA LEU A 66 -1.21 -4.50 0.01
C LEU A 66 -2.05 -5.69 -0.51
N ASP A 67 -1.84 -6.10 -1.76
CA ASP A 67 -2.53 -7.24 -2.40
C ASP A 67 -1.96 -8.59 -1.94
N GLY A 68 -0.76 -8.58 -1.34
CA GLY A 68 -0.11 -9.73 -0.76
C GLY A 68 -0.92 -10.38 0.39
N PRO A 69 -0.58 -11.62 0.76
CA PRO A 69 -1.44 -12.51 1.56
C PRO A 69 -1.76 -12.05 2.99
N PHE A 70 -1.30 -10.87 3.40
CA PHE A 70 -1.49 -10.39 4.76
C PHE A 70 -2.81 -9.67 4.98
N VAL A 71 -3.46 -9.10 3.97
CA VAL A 71 -4.72 -8.38 4.18
C VAL A 71 -5.57 -8.29 2.90
N SER A 72 -6.26 -9.37 2.58
CA SER A 72 -7.57 -9.23 1.93
C SER A 72 -8.54 -8.57 2.92
N HIS A 73 -8.36 -7.28 3.20
CA HIS A 73 -9.37 -6.49 3.89
C HIS A 73 -10.49 -6.20 2.90
N GLY A 74 -11.33 -7.20 2.71
CA GLY A 74 -12.74 -7.03 2.43
C GLY A 74 -13.07 -6.09 1.28
N ARG A 75 -12.64 -6.40 0.06
CA ARG A 75 -13.59 -6.23 -1.05
C ARG A 75 -14.64 -7.30 -0.83
N THR A 76 -15.66 -6.96 -0.04
CA THR A 76 -16.85 -7.80 0.15
C THR A 76 -17.26 -8.35 -1.22
N PRO A 77 -17.30 -9.68 -1.42
CA PRO A 77 -18.08 -10.24 -2.51
C PRO A 77 -19.56 -10.13 -2.11
N GLY A 78 -20.08 -8.90 -2.08
CA GLY A 78 -21.52 -8.63 -1.99
C GLY A 78 -22.03 -8.47 -3.42
N VAL A 79 -22.42 -9.56 -4.08
CA VAL A 79 -23.78 -10.13 -4.15
C VAL A 79 -24.77 -9.25 -4.93
N LEU A 80 -25.29 -9.84 -6.01
CA LEU A 80 -26.65 -9.78 -6.58
C LEU A 80 -26.48 -10.24 -8.04
N ALA A 81 -26.48 -11.54 -8.35
CA ALA A 81 -27.68 -12.37 -8.30
C ALA A 81 -28.94 -11.54 -8.61
N LEU A 82 -29.20 -11.34 -9.90
CA LEU A 82 -30.57 -11.19 -10.39
C LEU A 82 -30.77 -12.14 -11.55
N SER A 83 -31.37 -13.28 -11.20
CA SER A 83 -32.07 -14.18 -12.11
C SER A 83 -33.26 -13.46 -12.74
N GLY A 84 -33.59 -13.85 -13.98
CA GLY A 84 -34.80 -13.46 -14.68
C GLY A 84 -34.76 -13.98 -16.11
#